data_AF-A0A7C5DHK5-F1
#
_entry.id   AF-A0A7C5DHK5-F1
#
_cell.length_a   1.000
_cell.length_b   1.000
_cell.length_c   1.000
_cell.angle_alpha   90.00
_cell.angle_beta   90.00
_cell.angle_gamma   90.00
#
_symmetry.space_group_name_H-M   'P 1'
#
loop_
_entity.id
_entity.type
_entity.pdbx_description
1 polymer ?
#
loop_
_entity_poly.entity_id
_entity_poly.type
_entity_poly.pdbx_seq_one_letter_code
_entity_poly.pdbx_strand_id
1 'polypeptide(L)' 'MSRLSIGFIGTGRIAQALISGLSHDPNMVICGYDKSHDALHSVALQYNVQA' A
#
# COMPACT_ATOMS: atom_id res chain seq x y z
N MET A 1 -11.99 18.09 -4.60
CA MET A 1 -12.05 16.85 -3.81
C MET A 1 -10.68 16.62 -3.20
N SER A 2 -10.59 16.32 -1.90
CA SER A 2 -9.31 16.09 -1.22
C SER A 2 -8.86 14.65 -1.43
N ARG A 3 -7.63 14.46 -1.91
CA ARG A 3 -7.00 13.14 -2.08
C ARG A 3 -6.57 12.60 -0.71
N LEU A 4 -6.96 11.37 -0.37
CA LEU A 4 -6.61 10.75 0.91
C LEU A 4 -5.29 9.97 0.75
N SER A 5 -4.31 10.24 1.62
CA SER A 5 -3.03 9.53 1.64
C SER A 5 -2.93 8.68 2.90
N ILE A 6 -2.65 7.38 2.74
CA ILE A 6 -2.54 6.42 3.84
C ILE A 6 -1.17 5.74 3.78
N GLY A 7 -0.46 5.76 4.90
CA GLY A 7 0.82 5.07 5.06
C GLY A 7 0.68 3.75 5.82
N PHE A 8 1.26 2.67 5.29
CA PHE A 8 1.39 1.39 5.98
C PHE A 8 2.85 1.14 6.38
N ILE A 9 3.07 0.87 7.67
CA ILE A 9 4.36 0.41 8.21
C ILE A 9 4.23 -1.11 8.44
N GLY A 10 4.91 -1.87 7.60
CA GLY A 10 4.80 -3.32 7.48
C GLY A 10 3.85 -3.73 6.35
N THR A 11 4.26 -4.70 5.54
CA THR A 11 3.49 -5.24 4.40
C THR A 11 3.02 -6.68 4.64
N GLY A 12 2.74 -7.01 5.89
CA GLY A 12 2.21 -8.32 6.29
C GLY A 12 0.77 -8.58 5.82
N ARG A 13 0.23 -9.75 6.19
CA ARG A 13 -1.08 -10.24 5.72
C ARG A 13 -2.24 -9.26 5.92
N ILE A 14 -2.30 -8.59 7.07
CA ILE A 14 -3.37 -7.62 7.36
C ILE A 14 -3.23 -6.37 6.49
N ALA A 15 -2.01 -5.83 6.37
CA ALA A 15 -1.75 -4.68 5.52
C ALA A 15 -2.15 -4.97 4.07
N GLN A 16 -1.77 -6.14 3.54
CA GLN A 16 -2.15 -6.54 2.18
C GLN A 16 -3.66 -6.66 2.00
N ALA A 17 -4.40 -7.23 2.97
CA ALA A 17 -5.85 -7.29 2.89
C ALA A 17 -6.48 -5.88 2.83
N LEU A 18 -6.01 -4.96 3.68
CA LEU A 18 -6.48 -3.57 3.68
C LEU A 18 -6.13 -2.84 2.38
N ILE A 19 -4.87 -2.94 1.94
CA ILE A 19 -4.38 -2.34 0.68
C ILE A 19 -5.18 -2.87 -0.51
N SER A 20 -5.51 -4.17 -0.54
CA SER A 20 -6.31 -4.75 -1.62
C SER A 20 -7.72 -4.16 -1.71
N GLY A 21 -8.37 -3.89 -0.57
CA GLY A 21 -9.69 -3.25 -0.56
C GLY A 21 -9.62 -1.78 -0.98
N LEU A 22 -8.58 -1.08 -0.55
CA LEU A 22 -8.48 0.37 -0.67
C LEU A 22 -7.82 0.86 -1.98
N SER A 23 -6.96 0.05 -2.59
CA SER A 23 -6.20 0.40 -3.80
C SER A 23 -7.07 0.63 -5.04
N HIS A 24 -8.35 0.23 -5.01
CA HIS A 24 -9.30 0.45 -6.09
C HIS A 24 -9.88 1.87 -6.13
N ASP A 25 -9.74 2.67 -5.06
CA ASP A 25 -10.24 4.04 -5.04
C ASP A 25 -9.24 5.01 -5.71
N PRO A 26 -9.61 5.66 -6.83
CA PRO A 26 -8.71 6.59 -7.53
C PRO A 26 -8.38 7.86 -6.73
N ASN A 27 -9.15 8.18 -5.69
CA ASN A 27 -8.88 9.31 -4.80
C ASN A 27 -7.94 8.94 -3.65
N MET A 28 -7.46 7.69 -3.61
CA MET A 28 -6.49 7.24 -2.62
C MET A 28 -5.06 7.21 -3.14
N VAL A 29 -4.14 7.48 -2.21
CA VAL A 29 -2.70 7.21 -2.34
C VAL A 29 -2.31 6.30 -1.20
N ILE A 30 -1.69 5.19 -1.54
CA ILE A 30 -1.14 4.26 -0.55
C ILE A 30 0.38 4.34 -0.62
N CYS A 31 0.98 4.64 0.52
CA CYS A 31 2.43 4.57 0.71
C CYS A 31 2.76 3.40 1.63
N GLY A 32 3.85 2.70 1.36
CA GLY A 32 4.26 1.52 2.12
C GLY A 32 5.71 1.62 2.56
N TYR A 33 5.99 1.12 3.76
CA TYR A 33 7.33 0.88 4.24
C TYR A 33 7.40 -0.54 4.80
N ASP A 34 8.44 -1.30 4.48
CA ASP A 34 8.76 -2.55 5.15
C ASP A 34 10.28 -2.64 5.37
N LYS A 35 10.69 -3.36 6.41
CA LYS A 35 12.12 -3.65 6.66
C LYS A 35 12.72 -4.54 5.57
N SER A 36 11.89 -5.36 4.92
CA SER A 36 12.26 -6.19 3.78
C SER A 36 11.92 -5.45 2.50
N HIS A 37 12.95 -5.07 1.75
CA HIS A 37 12.77 -4.42 0.45
C HIS A 37 11.93 -5.28 -0.50
N ASP A 38 12.16 -6.59 -0.52
CA ASP A 38 11.43 -7.53 -1.38
C ASP A 38 9.94 -7.60 -1.03
N ALA A 39 9.62 -7.52 0.27
CA ALA A 39 8.23 -7.54 0.72
C ALA A 39 7.49 -6.26 0.32
N LEU A 40 8.15 -5.10 0.40
CA LEU A 40 7.59 -3.83 -0.07
C LEU A 40 7.45 -3.83 -1.60
N HIS A 41 8.48 -4.27 -2.32
CA HIS A 41 8.50 -4.34 -3.78
C HIS A 41 7.37 -5.23 -4.33
N SER A 42 7.15 -6.39 -3.71
CA SER A 42 6.06 -7.30 -4.09
C SER A 42 4.68 -6.65 -3.97
N VAL A 43 4.43 -5.93 -2.87
CA VAL A 43 3.17 -5.21 -2.64
C VAL A 43 3.02 -4.00 -3.56
N ALA A 44 4.10 -3.28 -3.84
CA ALA A 44 4.11 -2.16 -4.79
C ALA A 44 3.72 -2.61 -6.20
N LEU A 45 4.28 -3.73 -6.68
CA LEU A 45 3.93 -4.31 -7.97
C LEU A 45 2.46 -4.75 -8.04
N GLN A 46 1.92 -5.26 -6.94
CA GLN A 46 0.57 -5.82 -6.92
C GLN A 46 -0.53 -4.77 -6.80
N TYR A 47 -0.32 -3.71 -6.01
CA TYR A 47 -1.37 -2.76 -5.65
C TYR A 47 -1.00 -1.29 -5.93
N ASN A 48 0.08 -1.04 -6.68
CA ASN A 48 0.55 0.29 -7.04
C ASN A 48 0.88 1.18 -5.82
N VAL A 49 1.38 0.55 -4.75
CA VAL A 49 1.83 1.22 -3.53
C VAL A 49 3.13 1.97 -3.79
N GLN A 50 3.23 3.20 -3.30
CA GLN A 50 4.45 4.01 -3.37
C GLN A 50 5.41 3.59 -2.25
N ALA A 51 6.62 3.20 -2.62
CA ALA A 51 7.70 2.78 -1.72
C ALA A 51 8.54 3.97 -1.23
#